data_AF-A0A5K1ECS3-F1
#
_entry.id   AF-A0A5K1ECS3-F1
#
_cell.length_a   1.000
_cell.length_b   1.000
_cell.length_c   1.000
_cell.angle_alpha   90.00
_cell.angle_beta   90.00
_cell.angle_gamma   90.00
#
_symmetry.space_group_name_H-M   'P 1'
#
loop_
_entity.id
_entity.type
_entity.pdbx_description
1 polymer ?
#
loop_
_entity_poly.entity_id
_entity_poly.type
_entity_poly.pdbx_seq_one_letter_code
_entity_poly.pdbx_strand_id
1 'polypeptide(L)'
;FISIDCGLTESPSYVDENDNLTYVSDDGFVDTGVNRQVDPELKETNKRYQTVRAFPNYTRNCYYFPATIGARYFIRAAFMYGNYDGLNTPPSFDLYLGVDLWNNIKLDNVTHQYRSEIIVQAEASYTHLCLVETGGGTPFISYLKLRPLTDDVYAPANSSALVALTTFRRVNLGATGYV
;
A
#
# COMPACT_ATOMS: atom_id res chain seq x y z
N PHE A 1 2.92 3.92 14.78
CA PHE A 1 2.38 3.61 13.44
C PHE A 1 3.22 4.28 12.37
N ILE A 2 3.07 3.95 11.09
CA ILE A 2 3.82 4.59 10.00
C ILE A 2 3.02 4.77 8.70
N SER A 3 3.17 5.93 8.05
CA SER A 3 2.68 6.22 6.70
C SER A 3 3.89 6.46 5.81
N ILE A 4 3.94 5.82 4.65
CA ILE A 4 5.10 5.80 3.76
C ILE A 4 4.64 6.24 2.38
N ASP A 5 5.25 7.30 1.85
CA ASP A 5 5.09 7.73 0.46
C ASP A 5 6.20 7.07 -0.39
N CYS A 6 5.79 6.22 -1.32
CA CYS A 6 6.71 5.36 -2.06
C CYS A 6 7.27 6.10 -3.26
N GLY A 7 8.60 6.20 -3.34
CA GLY A 7 9.27 7.00 -4.36
C GLY A 7 9.46 8.48 -3.99
N LEU A 8 9.15 8.88 -2.76
CA LEU A 8 9.41 10.23 -2.25
C LEU A 8 10.92 10.51 -2.21
N THR A 9 11.35 11.55 -2.92
CA THR A 9 12.77 11.96 -3.02
C THR A 9 13.02 13.43 -2.66
N GLU A 10 11.99 14.28 -2.66
CA GLU A 10 12.12 15.72 -2.40
C GLU A 10 12.52 16.04 -0.95
N SER A 11 12.03 15.25 0.00
CA SER A 11 12.24 15.44 1.43
C SER A 11 12.18 14.09 2.16
N PRO A 12 12.78 13.97 3.36
CA PRO A 12 12.68 12.75 4.15
C PRO A 12 11.24 12.48 4.63
N SER A 13 10.43 13.54 4.77
CA SER A 13 9.03 13.45 5.20
C SER A 13 8.25 14.73 4.89
N TYR A 14 6.92 14.65 4.95
CA TYR A 14 6.01 15.80 4.93
C TYR A 14 4.71 15.49 5.70
N VAL A 15 3.91 16.51 6.01
CA VAL A 15 2.55 16.33 6.56
C VAL A 15 1.55 16.41 5.42
N ASP A 16 0.75 15.35 5.23
CA ASP A 16 -0.28 15.30 4.19
C ASP A 16 -1.48 16.16 4.59
N GLU A 17 -1.89 17.07 3.71
CA GLU A 17 -2.97 18.03 4.00
C GLU A 17 -4.36 17.37 4.04
N ASN A 18 -4.54 16.20 3.41
CA ASN A 18 -5.83 15.53 3.34
C ASN A 18 -6.15 14.74 4.61
N ASP A 19 -5.15 14.10 5.23
CA ASP A 19 -5.35 13.30 6.44
C ASP A 19 -4.56 13.77 7.67
N ASN A 20 -3.79 14.85 7.56
CA ASN A 20 -2.94 15.42 8.60
C ASN A 20 -1.93 14.44 9.21
N LEU A 21 -1.51 13.42 8.45
CA LEU A 21 -0.52 12.44 8.88
C LEU A 21 0.85 12.78 8.29
N THR A 22 1.91 12.52 9.05
CA THR A 22 3.26 12.55 8.51
C THR A 22 3.50 11.33 7.63
N TYR A 23 3.91 11.56 6.38
CA TYR A 23 4.42 10.55 5.45
C TYR A 23 5.94 10.67 5.38
N VAL A 24 6.61 9.52 5.37
CA VAL A 24 8.06 9.40 5.24
C VAL A 24 8.43 8.71 3.93
N SER A 25 9.66 8.89 3.46
CA SER A 25 10.19 8.14 2.32
C SER A 25 10.30 6.65 2.61
N ASP A 26 10.28 5.85 1.54
CA ASP A 26 10.33 4.40 1.61
C ASP A 26 11.72 3.77 1.59
N ASP A 27 12.78 4.57 1.45
CA ASP A 27 14.18 4.11 1.33
C ASP A 27 14.65 3.22 2.51
N GLY A 28 14.03 3.33 3.68
CA GLY A 28 14.34 2.49 4.85
C GLY A 28 13.59 1.15 4.93
N PHE A 29 12.72 0.86 3.95
CA PHE A 29 11.80 -0.29 3.99
C PHE A 29 11.94 -1.21 2.78
N VAL A 30 12.68 -0.82 1.74
CA VAL A 30 12.83 -1.58 0.50
C VAL A 30 14.19 -1.30 -0.14
N ASP A 31 14.86 -2.37 -0.60
CA ASP A 31 16.21 -2.28 -1.16
C ASP A 31 16.25 -2.19 -2.69
N THR A 32 15.11 -2.41 -3.35
CA THR A 32 15.00 -2.49 -4.82
C THR A 32 13.97 -1.51 -5.37
N GLY A 33 13.86 -1.48 -6.70
CA GLY A 33 12.93 -0.63 -7.41
C GLY A 33 13.53 0.71 -7.83
N VAL A 34 12.75 1.46 -8.60
CA VAL A 34 13.10 2.78 -9.12
C VAL A 34 11.99 3.75 -8.79
N ASN A 35 12.38 4.93 -8.33
CA ASN A 35 11.45 6.01 -8.01
C ASN A 35 11.03 6.68 -9.33
N ARG A 36 9.73 6.91 -9.50
CA ARG A 36 9.16 7.55 -10.68
C ARG A 36 8.17 8.61 -10.24
N GLN A 37 8.18 9.73 -10.96
CA GLN A 37 7.09 10.69 -10.89
C GLN A 37 5.97 10.24 -11.83
N VAL A 38 4.74 10.48 -11.41
CA VAL A 38 3.59 10.35 -12.31
C VAL A 38 3.61 11.46 -13.37
N ASP A 39 2.75 11.32 -14.37
CA ASP A 39 2.58 12.29 -15.44
C ASP A 39 2.37 13.72 -14.88
N PRO A 40 3.15 14.72 -15.31
CA PRO A 40 3.03 16.10 -14.85
C PRO A 40 1.62 16.70 -15.02
N GLU A 41 0.81 16.18 -15.95
CA GLU A 41 -0.59 16.59 -16.12
C GLU A 41 -1.45 16.26 -14.88
N LEU A 42 -1.02 15.32 -14.04
CA LEU A 42 -1.73 14.86 -12.83
C LEU A 42 -1.32 15.57 -11.54
N LYS A 43 -0.69 16.75 -11.65
CA LYS A 43 -0.20 17.56 -10.49
C LYS A 43 -1.24 17.90 -9.43
N GLU A 44 -2.53 17.95 -9.79
CA GLU A 44 -3.63 18.24 -8.85
C GLU A 44 -3.99 17.02 -7.98
N THR A 45 -3.41 15.86 -8.27
CA THR A 45 -3.56 14.68 -7.41
C THR A 45 -2.86 14.92 -6.08
N ASN A 46 -3.46 14.42 -4.99
CA ASN A 46 -2.84 14.47 -3.67
C ASN A 46 -1.40 13.93 -3.69
N LYS A 47 -0.52 14.58 -2.91
CA LYS A 47 0.93 14.38 -2.91
C LYS A 47 1.37 12.90 -2.83
N ARG A 48 0.69 12.07 -2.03
CA ARG A 48 1.03 10.63 -1.86
C ARG A 48 0.81 9.75 -3.10
N TYR A 49 0.31 10.32 -4.18
CA TYR A 49 0.15 9.67 -5.47
C TYR A 49 0.96 10.35 -6.59
N GLN A 50 1.73 11.39 -6.27
CA GLN A 50 2.56 12.09 -7.25
C GLN A 50 3.87 11.32 -7.55
N THR A 51 4.24 10.42 -6.67
CA THR A 51 5.36 9.49 -6.85
C THR A 51 4.92 8.05 -6.69
N VAL A 52 5.68 7.16 -7.33
CA VAL A 52 5.59 5.72 -7.13
C VAL A 52 6.99 5.14 -7.02
N ARG A 53 7.09 4.00 -6.33
CA ARG A 53 8.21 3.09 -6.53
C ARG A 53 7.77 1.96 -7.46
N ALA A 54 8.50 1.79 -8.57
CA ALA A 54 8.25 0.77 -9.57
C ALA A 54 9.33 -0.32 -9.53
N PHE A 55 9.00 -1.55 -9.90
CA PHE A 55 9.87 -2.72 -9.75
C PHE A 55 10.12 -3.47 -11.07
N PRO A 56 10.89 -2.90 -12.02
CA PRO A 56 11.04 -3.49 -13.35
C PRO A 56 12.04 -4.66 -13.44
N ASN A 57 12.89 -4.85 -12.42
CA ASN A 57 14.06 -5.74 -12.53
C ASN A 57 13.85 -7.17 -11.99
N TYR A 58 12.90 -7.37 -11.07
CA TYR A 58 12.73 -8.64 -10.37
C TYR A 58 11.26 -9.06 -10.37
N THR A 59 11.02 -10.37 -10.40
CA THR A 59 9.66 -10.93 -10.35
C THR A 59 9.00 -10.70 -8.99
N ARG A 60 9.76 -10.70 -7.88
CA ARG A 60 9.22 -10.51 -6.52
C ARG A 60 10.02 -9.44 -5.79
N ASN A 61 9.34 -8.40 -5.34
CA ASN A 61 9.96 -7.26 -4.66
C ASN A 61 9.22 -7.00 -3.36
N CYS A 62 9.94 -6.94 -2.25
CA CYS A 62 9.33 -6.95 -0.93
C CYS A 62 9.76 -5.75 -0.10
N TYR A 63 8.80 -5.12 0.53
CA TYR A 63 9.02 -4.23 1.65
C TYR A 63 9.22 -5.05 2.92
N TYR A 64 10.09 -4.59 3.81
CA TYR A 64 10.33 -5.17 5.13
C TYR A 64 9.73 -4.29 6.22
N PHE A 65 8.99 -4.91 7.14
CA PHE A 65 8.42 -4.23 8.29
C PHE A 65 8.71 -4.98 9.59
N PRO A 66 9.29 -4.32 10.61
CA PRO A 66 9.35 -4.91 11.94
C PRO A 66 7.94 -5.03 12.52
N ALA A 67 7.67 -6.13 13.22
CA ALA A 67 6.39 -6.43 13.83
C ALA A 67 6.57 -6.98 15.25
N THR A 68 5.55 -6.81 16.07
CA THR A 68 5.49 -7.41 17.40
C THR A 68 4.64 -8.66 17.33
N ILE A 69 5.21 -9.81 17.65
CA ILE A 69 4.49 -11.09 17.66
C ILE A 69 3.24 -10.97 18.53
N GLY A 70 2.10 -11.43 18.00
CA GLY A 70 0.80 -11.36 18.65
C GLY A 70 0.06 -10.03 18.47
N ALA A 71 0.74 -8.94 18.10
CA ALA A 71 0.08 -7.67 17.84
C ALA A 71 -0.67 -7.71 16.49
N ARG A 72 -1.80 -7.00 16.44
CA ARG A 72 -2.61 -6.88 15.22
C ARG A 72 -2.28 -5.58 14.49
N TYR A 73 -2.24 -5.67 13.16
CA TYR A 73 -1.89 -4.56 12.29
C TYR A 73 -2.94 -4.39 11.21
N PHE A 74 -3.41 -3.15 11.04
CA PHE A 74 -4.04 -2.70 9.82
C PHE A 74 -2.96 -2.28 8.83
N ILE A 75 -2.97 -2.90 7.65
CA ILE A 75 -2.05 -2.61 6.55
C ILE A 75 -2.88 -2.14 5.36
N ARG A 76 -2.50 -1.01 4.77
CA ARG A 76 -3.07 -0.49 3.52
C ARG A 76 -1.97 -0.31 2.50
N ALA A 77 -2.14 -0.93 1.34
CA ALA A 77 -1.36 -0.67 0.14
C ALA A 77 -2.23 0.07 -0.88
N ALA A 78 -1.66 1.11 -1.49
CA ALA A 78 -2.40 1.95 -2.42
C ALA A 78 -1.63 2.19 -3.71
N PHE A 79 -2.39 2.29 -4.79
CA PHE A 79 -1.90 2.27 -6.15
C PHE A 79 -2.63 3.31 -6.98
N MET A 80 -1.89 4.15 -7.69
CA MET A 80 -2.36 4.95 -8.81
C MET A 80 -1.25 4.96 -9.85
N TYR A 81 -1.52 4.44 -11.04
CA TYR A 81 -0.50 4.26 -12.08
C TYR A 81 0.06 5.60 -12.56
N GLY A 82 -0.81 6.58 -12.80
CA GLY A 82 -0.38 7.92 -13.14
C GLY A 82 0.52 8.01 -14.38
N ASN A 83 0.54 6.98 -15.24
CA ASN A 83 1.34 6.94 -16.46
C ASN A 83 2.84 7.22 -16.22
N TYR A 84 3.38 6.76 -15.09
CA TYR A 84 4.76 7.04 -14.65
C TYR A 84 5.85 6.60 -15.65
N ASP A 85 5.54 5.68 -16.57
CA ASP A 85 6.44 5.14 -17.58
C ASP A 85 6.06 5.57 -19.02
N GLY A 86 5.01 6.37 -19.19
CA GLY A 86 4.56 6.87 -20.49
C GLY A 86 3.89 5.83 -21.40
N LEU A 87 3.61 4.61 -20.92
CA LEU A 87 3.03 3.55 -21.74
C LEU A 87 1.49 3.59 -21.82
N ASN A 88 0.85 4.43 -21.00
CA ASN A 88 -0.60 4.58 -20.88
C ASN A 88 -1.34 3.23 -20.73
N THR A 89 -0.67 2.24 -20.12
CA THR A 89 -1.17 0.87 -19.97
C THR A 89 -0.97 0.46 -18.51
N PRO A 90 -1.99 0.64 -17.65
CA PRO A 90 -1.88 0.30 -16.24
C PRO A 90 -1.54 -1.20 -16.06
N PRO A 91 -0.55 -1.54 -15.23
CA PRO A 91 -0.13 -2.92 -15.05
C PRO A 91 -1.10 -3.69 -14.15
N SER A 92 -0.98 -5.02 -14.19
CA SER A 92 -1.58 -5.92 -13.21
C SER A 92 -0.53 -6.87 -12.63
N PHE A 93 -0.64 -7.16 -11.33
CA PHE A 93 0.36 -7.89 -10.57
C PHE A 93 -0.24 -8.38 -9.25
N ASP A 94 0.42 -9.32 -8.59
CA ASP A 94 -0.05 -9.86 -7.32
C ASP A 94 0.58 -9.14 -6.13
N LEU A 95 -0.20 -9.03 -5.06
CA LEU A 95 0.19 -8.50 -3.76
C LEU A 95 0.16 -9.65 -2.75
N TYR A 96 1.27 -9.83 -2.04
CA TYR A 96 1.44 -10.85 -1.01
C TYR A 96 1.78 -10.22 0.33
N LEU A 97 1.33 -10.86 1.40
CA LEU A 97 1.80 -10.60 2.75
C LEU A 97 2.48 -11.87 3.28
N GLY A 98 3.78 -11.82 3.52
CA GLY A 98 4.59 -13.02 3.71
C GLY A 98 4.53 -13.90 2.46
N VAL A 99 4.10 -15.14 2.63
CA VAL A 99 3.90 -16.11 1.53
C VAL A 99 2.47 -16.16 1.02
N ASP A 100 1.53 -15.51 1.72
CA ASP A 100 0.11 -15.59 1.43
C ASP A 100 -0.31 -14.57 0.39
N LEU A 101 -1.07 -15.03 -0.61
CA LEU A 101 -1.66 -14.13 -1.60
C LEU A 101 -2.70 -13.25 -0.91
N TRP A 102 -2.46 -11.95 -0.93
CA TRP A 102 -3.37 -10.97 -0.36
C TRP A 102 -4.37 -10.47 -1.41
N ASN A 103 -3.89 -10.04 -2.58
CA ASN A 103 -4.79 -9.51 -3.61
C ASN A 103 -4.15 -9.57 -5.01
N ASN A 104 -4.98 -9.60 -6.05
CA ASN A 104 -4.55 -9.33 -7.42
C ASN A 104 -4.84 -7.86 -7.74
N ILE A 105 -3.80 -7.07 -7.98
CA ILE A 105 -3.92 -5.65 -8.29
C ILE A 105 -4.20 -5.50 -9.78
N LYS A 106 -5.33 -4.87 -10.10
CA LYS A 106 -5.73 -4.52 -11.45
C LYS A 106 -6.34 -3.14 -11.47
N LEU A 107 -5.77 -2.26 -12.30
CA LEU A 107 -6.17 -0.87 -12.43
C LEU A 107 -6.93 -0.69 -13.74
N ASP A 108 -8.04 0.03 -13.68
CA ASP A 108 -8.92 0.23 -14.85
C ASP A 108 -8.41 1.32 -15.79
N ASN A 109 -7.70 2.31 -15.25
CA ASN A 109 -7.19 3.45 -16.00
C ASN A 109 -6.04 4.14 -15.24
N VAL A 110 -5.47 5.18 -15.85
CA VAL A 110 -4.32 5.94 -15.34
C VAL A 110 -4.55 6.55 -13.97
N THR A 111 -5.75 7.05 -13.68
CA THR A 111 -6.06 7.81 -12.47
C THR A 111 -6.87 6.98 -11.45
N HIS A 112 -7.12 5.70 -11.72
CA HIS A 112 -7.81 4.81 -10.78
C HIS A 112 -6.94 4.68 -9.52
N GLN A 113 -7.45 5.22 -8.41
CA GLN A 113 -6.88 5.03 -7.08
C GLN A 113 -7.41 3.73 -6.47
N TYR A 114 -6.61 2.68 -6.48
CA TYR A 114 -6.95 1.38 -5.90
C TYR A 114 -6.31 1.22 -4.51
N ARG A 115 -7.04 0.66 -3.56
CA ARG A 115 -6.56 0.42 -2.19
C ARG A 115 -6.85 -1.02 -1.79
N SER A 116 -5.82 -1.73 -1.35
CA SER A 116 -5.95 -3.02 -0.67
C SER A 116 -5.76 -2.81 0.82
N GLU A 117 -6.64 -3.40 1.63
CA GLU A 117 -6.61 -3.27 3.09
C GLU A 117 -6.76 -4.63 3.75
N ILE A 118 -5.91 -4.89 4.74
CA ILE A 118 -5.93 -6.13 5.51
C ILE A 118 -5.67 -5.83 6.99
N ILE A 119 -6.31 -6.62 7.85
CA ILE A 119 -5.98 -6.71 9.26
C ILE A 119 -5.40 -8.09 9.49
N VAL A 120 -4.21 -8.15 10.05
CA VAL A 120 -3.54 -9.42 10.38
C VAL A 120 -2.94 -9.38 11.77
N GLN A 121 -2.84 -10.56 12.40
CA GLN A 121 -2.02 -10.73 13.59
C GLN A 121 -0.62 -11.16 13.17
N ALA A 122 0.41 -10.50 13.71
CA ALA A 122 1.78 -10.84 13.40
C ALA A 122 2.19 -12.16 14.09
N GLU A 123 2.63 -13.14 13.31
CA GLU A 123 3.13 -14.42 13.81
C GLU A 123 4.66 -14.42 14.02
N ALA A 124 5.35 -13.45 13.41
CA ALA A 124 6.80 -13.28 13.48
C ALA A 124 7.16 -11.85 13.88
N SER A 125 8.43 -11.63 14.24
CA SER A 125 8.96 -10.31 14.62
C SER A 125 9.15 -9.36 13.43
N TYR A 126 8.79 -9.80 12.23
CA TYR A 126 8.79 -9.02 11.01
C TYR A 126 7.78 -9.59 10.03
N THR A 127 7.41 -8.79 9.02
CA THR A 127 6.60 -9.22 7.89
C THR A 127 7.12 -8.60 6.60
N HIS A 128 6.78 -9.25 5.49
CA HIS A 128 7.09 -8.75 4.16
C HIS A 128 5.82 -8.46 3.39
N LEU A 129 5.76 -7.31 2.74
CA LEU A 129 4.73 -7.01 1.76
C LEU A 129 5.39 -7.08 0.39
N CYS A 130 4.99 -8.06 -0.42
CA CYS A 130 5.64 -8.34 -1.69
C CYS A 130 4.73 -8.04 -2.88
N LEU A 131 5.27 -7.35 -3.87
CA LEU A 131 4.68 -7.15 -5.18
C LEU A 131 5.30 -8.15 -6.15
N VAL A 132 4.46 -8.92 -6.84
CA VAL A 132 4.88 -10.02 -7.71
C VAL A 132 4.39 -9.79 -9.14
N GLU A 133 5.33 -9.72 -10.07
CA GLU A 133 5.08 -9.61 -11.52
C GLU A 133 4.46 -10.91 -12.05
N THR A 134 3.40 -10.80 -12.85
CA THR A 134 2.59 -11.93 -13.35
C THR A 134 2.41 -11.94 -14.87
N GLY A 135 3.26 -11.23 -15.60
CA GLY A 135 3.14 -10.96 -17.04
C GLY A 135 2.25 -9.77 -17.38
N GLY A 136 1.69 -9.08 -16.37
CA GLY A 136 0.77 -7.97 -16.52
C GLY A 136 1.42 -6.59 -16.54
N GLY A 137 2.76 -6.50 -16.54
CA GLY A 137 3.52 -5.26 -16.53
C GLY A 137 4.23 -5.00 -15.20
N THR A 138 4.93 -3.86 -15.11
CA THR A 138 5.82 -3.55 -13.97
C THR A 138 5.03 -3.30 -12.69
N PRO A 139 5.22 -4.11 -11.63
CA PRO A 139 4.61 -3.86 -10.33
C PRO A 139 5.08 -2.53 -9.75
N PHE A 140 4.19 -1.81 -9.09
CA PHE A 140 4.51 -0.53 -8.48
C PHE A 140 3.65 -0.28 -7.25
N ILE A 141 4.01 0.70 -6.42
CA ILE A 141 3.22 1.13 -5.29
C ILE A 141 3.33 2.65 -5.08
N SER A 142 2.22 3.28 -4.67
CA SER A 142 2.16 4.73 -4.41
C SER A 142 2.39 5.05 -2.94
N TYR A 143 1.66 4.39 -2.03
CA TYR A 143 1.91 4.55 -0.60
C TYR A 143 1.51 3.34 0.23
N LEU A 144 2.08 3.27 1.43
CA LEU A 144 1.81 2.24 2.43
C LEU A 144 1.40 2.87 3.76
N LYS A 145 0.46 2.23 4.46
CA LYS A 145 0.15 2.54 5.85
C LYS A 145 0.19 1.26 6.68
N LEU A 146 0.91 1.31 7.79
CA LEU A 146 0.89 0.27 8.82
C LEU A 146 0.49 0.89 10.16
N ARG A 147 -0.63 0.42 10.71
CA ARG A 147 -1.20 0.88 11.99
C ARG A 147 -1.34 -0.33 12.93
N PRO A 148 -0.67 -0.34 14.11
CA PRO A 148 -1.04 -1.25 15.18
C PRO A 148 -2.50 -1.00 15.58
N LEU A 149 -3.25 -2.06 15.82
CA LEU A 149 -4.62 -1.99 16.32
C LEU A 149 -4.65 -2.40 17.79
N THR A 150 -5.59 -1.83 18.52
CA THR A 150 -5.95 -2.28 19.87
C THR A 150 -6.78 -3.56 19.78
N ASP A 151 -6.76 -4.39 20.82
CA ASP A 151 -7.36 -5.74 20.81
C ASP A 151 -8.90 -5.75 20.71
N ASP A 152 -9.56 -4.64 20.98
CA ASP A 152 -11.01 -4.45 20.86
C ASP A 152 -11.48 -4.22 19.41
N VAL A 153 -10.62 -3.70 18.54
CA VAL A 153 -10.98 -3.33 17.17
C VAL A 153 -11.02 -4.57 16.28
N TYR A 154 -12.20 -4.94 15.75
CA TYR A 154 -12.39 -6.22 15.04
C TYR A 154 -11.97 -7.45 15.86
N ALA A 155 -12.30 -7.47 17.15
CA ALA A 155 -12.04 -8.64 17.99
C ALA A 155 -12.72 -9.90 17.38
N PRO A 156 -12.02 -11.05 17.30
CA PRO A 156 -12.59 -12.26 16.75
C PRO A 156 -13.77 -12.73 17.62
N ALA A 157 -14.89 -13.09 16.98
CA ALA A 157 -16.08 -13.56 17.68
C ALA A 157 -15.84 -14.91 18.38
N ASN A 158 -14.95 -15.75 17.83
CA ASN A 158 -14.52 -17.02 18.40
C ASN A 158 -12.99 -17.00 18.56
N SER A 159 -12.49 -17.33 19.75
CA SER A 159 -11.08 -17.19 20.16
C SER A 159 -10.10 -18.17 19.50
N SER A 160 -10.56 -19.04 18.59
CA SER A 160 -9.80 -20.20 18.12
C SER A 160 -9.06 -20.00 16.79
N ALA A 161 -9.15 -18.82 16.16
CA ALA A 161 -8.50 -18.59 14.86
C ALA A 161 -7.76 -17.24 14.83
N LEU A 162 -6.49 -17.31 14.42
CA LEU A 162 -5.78 -16.16 13.86
C LEU A 162 -6.47 -15.85 12.52
N VAL A 163 -7.20 -14.75 12.44
CA VAL A 163 -7.96 -14.40 11.24
C VAL A 163 -7.33 -13.18 10.57
N ALA A 164 -6.89 -13.37 9.33
CA ALA A 164 -6.63 -12.27 8.41
C ALA A 164 -7.97 -11.76 7.87
N LEU A 165 -8.23 -10.45 7.97
CA LEU A 165 -9.46 -9.81 7.49
C LEU A 165 -9.13 -8.84 6.36
N THR A 166 -9.56 -9.14 5.15
CA THR A 166 -9.50 -8.19 4.02
C THR A 166 -10.73 -7.29 4.03
N THR A 167 -10.55 -5.99 3.80
CA THR A 167 -11.71 -5.07 3.76
C THR A 167 -12.52 -5.30 2.49
N PHE A 168 -13.76 -5.75 2.64
CA PHE A 168 -14.71 -5.84 1.53
C PHE A 168 -15.35 -4.48 1.23
N ARG A 169 -15.84 -3.78 2.27
CA ARG A 169 -16.46 -2.46 2.14
C ARG A 169 -16.44 -1.71 3.47
N ARG A 170 -16.20 -0.40 3.44
CA ARG A 170 -16.56 0.53 4.53
C ARG A 170 -17.56 1.53 3.99
N VAL A 171 -18.62 1.79 4.73
CA VAL A 171 -19.69 2.72 4.34
C VAL A 171 -20.00 3.60 5.53
N ASN A 172 -19.98 4.91 5.32
CA ASN A 172 -20.56 5.86 6.27
C ASN A 172 -22.03 6.10 5.88
N LEU A 173 -22.96 5.47 6.58
CA LEU A 173 -24.38 5.62 6.31
C LEU A 173 -24.87 6.97 6.84
N GLY A 174 -25.57 7.74 5.99
CA GLY A 174 -26.13 9.04 6.37
C GLY A 174 -25.17 10.23 6.23
N ALA A 175 -24.00 10.05 5.61
CA ALA A 175 -23.10 11.16 5.31
C ALA A 175 -23.68 12.09 4.24
N THR A 176 -23.54 13.41 4.43
CA THR A 176 -23.92 14.45 3.46
C THR A 176 -22.82 14.75 2.43
N GLY A 177 -21.73 13.98 2.41
CA GLY A 177 -20.61 14.09 1.47
C GLY A 177 -19.84 12.77 1.33
N TYR A 178 -18.93 12.69 0.35
CA TYR A 178 -18.08 11.52 0.11
C TYR A 178 -17.04 11.37 1.23
N VAL A 179 -16.87 10.14 1.73
CA VAL A 179 -15.80 9.74 2.68
C VAL A 179 -14.80 8.86 1.95
#